data_AF-A0A2G1XQA9-F1
#
_entry.id   AF-A0A2G1XQA9-F1
#
_cell.length_a   1.000
_cell.length_b   1.000
_cell.length_c   1.000
_cell.angle_alpha   90.00
_cell.angle_beta   90.00
_cell.angle_gamma   90.00
#
_symmetry.space_group_name_H-M   'P 1'
#
loop_
_entity.id
_entity.type
_entity.pdbx_description
1 polymer ?
#
loop_
_entity_poly.entity_id
_entity_poly.type
_entity_poly.pdbx_seq_one_letter_code
_entity_poly.pdbx_strand_id
1 'polypeptide(L)'
;MERLDDERLDDDGYGEGPYDAETYEMFRVICPDCARPIALLADEDVLPEHALCPSPWNPFGLTVCRGSGRGVEDAAPAGGDPACGMDPALLLTLPESLDWRRQPFSHIGGPGSRPLRVPGAPSRS
;
A
#
# COMPACT_ATOMS: atom_id res chain seq x y z
N MET A 1 24.39 3.77 -50.82
CA MET A 1 23.05 4.28 -51.13
C MET A 1 22.13 3.67 -50.12
N GLU A 2 21.80 4.47 -49.10
CA GLU A 2 20.91 4.13 -47.99
C GLU A 2 19.47 3.92 -48.46
N ARG A 3 18.73 3.15 -47.65
CA ARG A 3 17.27 3.17 -47.31
C ARG A 3 16.86 1.71 -47.08
N LEU A 4 16.59 1.28 -45.84
CA LEU A 4 15.30 1.42 -45.11
C LEU A 4 14.20 0.76 -45.98
N ASP A 5 13.43 -0.23 -45.53
CA ASP A 5 12.31 0.00 -44.61
C ASP A 5 12.03 -1.23 -43.72
N ASP A 6 12.28 -1.03 -42.42
CA ASP A 6 11.78 -1.79 -41.29
C ASP A 6 10.50 -1.08 -40.83
N GLU A 7 9.31 -1.59 -41.19
CA GLU A 7 8.05 -1.07 -40.65
C GLU A 7 7.05 -2.21 -40.46
N ARG A 8 7.24 -2.96 -39.38
CA ARG A 8 6.14 -3.59 -38.64
C ARG A 8 6.14 -3.02 -37.23
N LEU A 9 5.88 -1.72 -37.17
CA LEU A 9 5.31 -1.11 -35.96
C LEU A 9 3.83 -1.47 -36.01
N ASP A 10 3.50 -2.66 -35.52
CA ASP A 10 2.15 -2.89 -35.01
C ASP A 10 2.02 -1.91 -33.84
N ASP A 11 1.41 -0.76 -34.10
CA ASP A 11 0.87 0.18 -33.14
C ASP A 11 -0.02 -0.62 -32.17
N ASP A 12 0.58 -1.14 -31.10
CA ASP A 12 -0.14 -1.62 -29.95
C ASP A 12 -0.67 -0.38 -29.26
N GLY A 13 -1.77 0.15 -29.80
CA GLY A 13 -2.51 1.25 -29.22
C GLY A 13 -2.73 0.98 -27.74
N TYR A 14 -1.83 1.53 -26.93
CA TYR A 14 -2.02 1.77 -25.52
C TYR A 14 -3.17 2.75 -25.48
N GLY A 15 -4.39 2.18 -25.42
CA GLY A 15 -5.61 2.94 -25.39
C GLY A 15 -5.48 3.94 -24.27
N GLU A 16 -5.47 5.22 -24.64
CA GLU A 16 -5.79 6.34 -23.77
C GLU A 16 -7.21 6.09 -23.25
N GLY A 17 -7.32 5.23 -22.23
CA GLY A 17 -8.52 5.08 -21.46
C GLY A 17 -8.66 6.31 -20.57
N PRO A 18 -9.89 6.64 -20.10
CA PRO A 18 -10.17 7.82 -19.27
C PRO A 18 -9.55 7.78 -17.86
N TYR A 19 -8.55 6.92 -17.66
CA TYR A 19 -7.66 6.82 -16.53
C TYR A 19 -6.27 7.31 -16.98
N ASP A 20 -6.19 8.54 -17.48
CA ASP A 20 -4.93 9.28 -17.43
C ASP A 20 -4.53 9.25 -15.95
N ALA A 21 -3.59 8.37 -15.60
CA ALA A 21 -3.24 8.07 -14.24
C ALA A 21 -2.45 9.27 -13.74
N GLU A 22 -3.17 10.28 -13.24
CA GLU A 22 -2.62 11.42 -12.53
C GLU A 22 -1.68 10.85 -11.46
N THR A 23 -0.40 10.87 -11.78
CA THR A 23 0.65 10.28 -10.96
C THR A 23 1.01 11.35 -9.95
N TYR A 24 0.19 11.46 -8.91
CA TYR A 24 0.43 12.40 -7.83
C TYR A 24 1.76 12.08 -7.15
N GLU A 25 2.61 13.10 -7.02
CA GLU A 25 3.88 12.98 -6.31
C GLU A 25 3.59 12.80 -4.82
N MET A 26 3.93 11.62 -4.29
CA MET A 26 3.78 11.26 -2.89
C MET A 26 5.14 11.28 -2.20
N PHE A 27 5.23 11.99 -1.09
CA PHE A 27 6.41 11.98 -0.22
C PHE A 27 6.02 11.60 1.21
N ARG A 28 7.01 11.47 2.09
CA ARG A 28 6.77 11.13 3.50
C ARG A 28 7.33 12.19 4.42
N VAL A 29 6.56 12.53 5.45
CA VAL A 29 6.96 13.41 6.56
C VAL A 29 6.80 12.68 7.88
N ILE A 30 7.55 13.06 8.90
CA ILE A 30 7.45 12.52 10.26
C ILE A 30 6.46 13.36 11.05
N CYS A 31 5.34 12.77 11.45
CA CYS A 31 4.38 13.45 12.32
C CYS A 31 5.00 13.74 13.70
N PRO A 32 4.93 14.99 14.20
CA PRO A 32 5.57 15.38 15.46
C PRO A 32 4.93 14.73 16.70
N ASP A 33 3.66 14.34 16.65
CA ASP A 33 2.96 13.73 17.80
C ASP A 33 3.18 12.22 17.91
N CYS A 34 3.24 11.49 16.79
CA CYS A 34 3.37 10.03 16.81
C CYS A 34 4.75 9.52 16.36
N ALA A 35 5.62 10.39 15.86
CA ALA A 35 6.93 10.07 15.31
C ALA A 35 6.90 8.98 14.22
N ARG A 36 5.77 8.82 13.52
CA ARG A 36 5.63 7.88 12.39
C ARG A 36 5.71 8.64 11.05
N PRO A 37 6.27 7.98 10.02
CA PRO A 37 6.20 8.51 8.67
C PRO A 37 4.76 8.46 8.16
N ILE A 38 4.28 9.60 7.67
CA ILE A 38 2.96 9.79 7.07
C ILE A 38 3.19 10.08 5.58
N ALA A 39 2.46 9.38 4.71
CA ALA A 39 2.47 9.68 3.28
C ALA A 39 1.62 10.92 3.04
N LEU A 40 2.13 11.83 2.22
CA LEU A 40 1.54 13.12 1.93
C LEU A 40 1.63 13.38 0.42
N LEU A 41 0.59 13.96 -0.14
CA LEU A 41 0.60 14.44 -1.54
C LEU A 41 1.27 15.82 -1.61
N ALA A 42 1.87 16.14 -2.76
CA ALA A 42 2.54 17.43 -3.00
C ALA A 42 1.65 18.67 -2.77
N ASP A 43 0.33 18.52 -2.90
CA ASP A 43 -0.66 19.59 -2.78
C ASP A 43 -1.35 19.68 -1.40
N GLU A 44 -0.97 18.83 -0.44
CA GLU A 44 -1.55 18.85 0.91
C GLU A 44 -0.73 19.75 1.86
N ASP A 45 -1.38 20.75 2.47
CA ASP A 45 -0.76 21.66 3.45
C ASP A 45 -0.90 21.18 4.91
N VAL A 46 -1.73 20.16 5.17
CA VAL A 46 -1.97 19.62 6.52
C VAL A 46 -1.80 18.10 6.55
N LEU A 47 -1.36 17.58 7.68
CA LEU A 47 -1.23 16.15 7.89
C LEU A 47 -2.61 15.46 7.77
N PRO A 48 -2.75 14.41 6.96
CA PRO A 48 -4.00 13.69 6.82
C PRO A 48 -4.38 13.01 8.14
N GLU A 49 -5.65 12.63 8.26
CA GLU A 49 -6.10 11.85 9.40
C GLU A 49 -5.36 10.51 9.45
N HIS A 50 -4.67 10.26 10.56
CA HIS A 50 -3.95 9.02 10.78
C HIS A 50 -4.16 8.54 12.22
N ALA A 51 -3.94 7.26 12.46
CA ALA A 51 -4.27 6.62 13.73
C ALA A 51 -3.03 6.12 14.48
N LEU A 52 -3.11 6.19 15.80
CA LEU A 52 -2.20 5.54 16.72
C LEU A 52 -2.68 4.11 17.01
N CYS A 53 -1.75 3.18 16.94
CA CYS A 53 -1.96 1.82 17.41
C CYS A 53 -1.43 1.69 18.85
N PRO A 54 -2.24 1.20 19.80
CA PRO A 54 -1.81 1.10 21.20
C PRO A 54 -0.65 0.12 21.38
N SER A 55 -0.53 -0.89 20.50
CA SER A 55 0.66 -1.72 20.36
C SER A 55 0.71 -2.33 18.96
N PRO A 56 1.89 -2.73 18.44
CA PRO A 56 1.98 -3.44 17.16
C PRO A 56 1.12 -4.71 17.07
N TRP A 57 0.75 -5.29 18.22
CA TRP A 57 -0.02 -6.52 18.33
C TRP A 57 -1.52 -6.31 18.61
N ASN A 58 -1.98 -5.06 18.71
CA ASN A 58 -3.40 -4.74 18.91
C ASN A 58 -3.91 -3.75 17.83
N PRO A 59 -4.10 -4.22 16.58
CA PRO A 59 -4.48 -3.37 15.46
C PRO A 59 -5.91 -2.84 15.51
N PHE A 60 -6.75 -3.31 16.45
CA PHE A 60 -8.15 -2.91 16.54
C PHE A 60 -8.39 -1.74 17.50
N GLY A 61 -7.42 -1.41 18.34
CA GLY A 61 -7.53 -0.31 19.31
C GLY A 61 -7.15 1.05 18.74
N LEU A 62 -7.33 1.29 17.44
CA LEU A 62 -6.89 2.52 16.78
C LEU A 62 -7.62 3.75 17.33
N THR A 63 -6.86 4.81 17.58
CA THR A 63 -7.40 6.13 17.93
C THR A 63 -6.78 7.18 17.02
N VAL A 64 -7.56 8.18 16.59
CA VAL A 64 -7.04 9.29 15.77
C VAL A 64 -5.86 9.96 16.49
N CYS A 65 -4.77 10.15 15.76
CA CYS A 65 -3.59 10.85 16.26
C CYS A 65 -3.91 12.33 16.49
N ARG A 66 -3.36 12.91 17.56
CA ARG A 66 -3.49 14.35 17.84
C ARG A 66 -2.79 15.23 16.80
N GLY A 67 -1.87 14.66 16.03
CA GLY A 67 -1.18 15.33 14.94
C GLY A 67 -1.98 15.43 13.64
N SER A 68 -3.13 14.75 13.54
CA SER A 68 -4.03 14.88 12.38
C SER A 68 -4.48 16.34 12.23
N GLY A 69 -4.36 16.89 11.03
CA GLY A 69 -4.71 18.28 10.72
C GLY A 69 -3.69 19.33 11.15
N ARG A 70 -2.52 18.95 11.70
CA ARG A 70 -1.41 19.89 11.89
C ARG A 70 -0.81 20.32 10.56
N GLY A 71 -0.21 21.50 10.51
CA GLY A 71 0.50 22.01 9.32
C GLY A 71 1.69 21.13 8.96
N VAL A 72 1.92 20.93 7.66
CA VAL A 72 3.04 20.16 7.14
C VAL A 72 4.37 20.83 7.46
N GLU A 73 4.38 22.16 7.61
CA GLU A 73 5.54 22.95 8.03
C GLU A 73 6.06 22.58 9.43
N ASP A 74 5.22 22.00 10.29
CA ASP A 74 5.60 21.52 11.62
C ASP A 74 6.25 20.12 11.57
N ALA A 75 6.18 19.43 10.43
CA ALA A 75 6.66 18.06 10.26
C ALA A 75 8.05 18.02 9.62
N ALA A 76 8.92 17.13 10.10
CA ALA A 76 10.23 16.93 9.49
C ALA A 76 10.10 16.01 8.26
N PRO A 77 10.89 16.19 7.19
CA PRO A 77 10.92 15.23 6.08
C PRO A 77 11.34 13.85 6.59
N ALA A 78 10.67 12.79 6.15
CA ALA A 78 11.08 11.42 6.47
C ALA A 78 12.32 11.10 5.64
N GLY A 79 13.50 11.27 6.23
CA GLY A 79 14.76 10.96 5.57
C GLY A 79 14.88 9.47 5.24
N GLY A 80 15.34 9.17 4.02
CA GLY A 80 15.72 7.84 3.58
C GLY A 80 14.67 7.15 2.73
N ASP A 81 15.08 6.74 1.54
CA ASP A 81 14.37 5.77 0.73
C ASP A 81 14.83 4.37 1.19
N PRO A 82 13.97 3.57 1.85
CA PRO A 82 14.36 2.25 2.35
C PRO A 82 14.63 1.24 1.22
N ALA A 83 14.35 1.60 -0.04
CA ALA A 83 14.46 0.75 -1.22
C ALA A 83 15.44 1.28 -2.29
N CYS A 84 16.01 2.48 -2.12
CA CYS A 84 16.94 3.07 -3.09
C CYS A 84 18.14 2.15 -3.33
N GLY A 85 18.17 1.47 -4.48
CA GLY A 85 19.25 0.61 -4.90
C GLY A 85 19.03 -0.90 -4.74
N MET A 86 17.85 -1.36 -4.27
CA MET A 86 17.53 -2.79 -4.30
C MET A 86 16.97 -3.18 -5.67
N ASP A 87 17.52 -4.24 -6.27
CA ASP A 87 16.99 -4.80 -7.52
C ASP A 87 15.50 -5.18 -7.38
N PRO A 88 14.60 -4.69 -8.26
CA PRO A 88 13.17 -4.92 -8.14
C PRO A 88 12.81 -6.41 -8.30
N ALA A 89 13.60 -7.19 -9.05
CA ALA A 89 13.34 -8.62 -9.16
C ALA A 89 13.60 -9.33 -7.82
N LEU A 90 14.60 -8.91 -7.04
CA LEU A 90 14.81 -9.40 -5.67
C LEU A 90 13.68 -9.03 -4.70
N LEU A 91 13.12 -7.82 -4.81
CA LEU A 91 12.00 -7.39 -3.95
C LEU A 91 10.70 -8.13 -4.25
N LEU A 92 10.47 -8.46 -5.52
CA LEU A 92 9.24 -9.11 -5.99
C LEU A 92 9.36 -10.65 -5.99
N THR A 93 10.56 -11.20 -5.81
CA THR A 93 10.75 -12.64 -5.65
C THR A 93 10.45 -13.04 -4.22
N LEU A 94 9.34 -13.76 -4.04
CA LEU A 94 8.99 -14.36 -2.76
C LEU A 94 10.00 -15.47 -2.42
N PRO A 95 10.61 -15.47 -1.22
CA PRO A 95 11.49 -16.55 -0.79
C PRO A 95 10.76 -17.90 -0.81
N GLU A 96 11.43 -18.98 -1.23
CA GLU A 96 10.85 -20.33 -1.28
C GLU A 96 10.32 -20.81 0.09
N SER A 97 10.93 -20.34 1.18
CA SER A 97 10.51 -20.64 2.55
C SER A 97 9.30 -19.82 3.03
N LEU A 98 8.88 -18.78 2.29
CA LEU A 98 7.84 -17.85 2.70
C LEU A 98 6.52 -18.16 1.99
N ASP A 99 5.83 -19.21 2.46
CA ASP A 99 4.43 -19.45 2.08
C ASP A 99 3.50 -18.53 2.91
N TRP A 100 3.06 -17.41 2.31
CA TRP A 100 2.17 -16.43 2.95
C TRP A 100 0.84 -17.03 3.41
N ARG A 101 0.40 -18.14 2.80
CA ARG A 101 -0.83 -18.84 3.19
C ARG A 101 -0.66 -19.67 4.46
N ARG A 102 0.56 -20.08 4.79
CA ARG A 102 0.86 -20.89 5.98
C ARG A 102 1.34 -20.06 7.17
N GLN A 103 1.33 -18.73 7.05
CA GLN A 103 1.68 -17.84 8.15
C GLN A 103 0.65 -17.96 9.28
N PRO A 104 1.05 -17.79 10.55
CA PRO A 104 0.19 -18.00 11.72
C PRO A 104 -1.03 -17.06 11.81
N PHE A 105 -1.05 -15.98 11.03
CA PHE A 105 -2.17 -15.05 10.88
C PHE A 105 -2.98 -15.28 9.59
N SER A 106 -2.56 -16.20 8.74
CA SER A 106 -3.24 -16.51 7.49
C SER A 106 -4.44 -17.42 7.78
N HIS A 107 -5.63 -17.01 7.33
CA HIS A 107 -6.88 -17.75 7.52
C HIS A 107 -6.98 -18.98 6.60
N ILE A 108 -5.92 -19.81 6.47
CA ILE A 108 -6.16 -21.21 6.10
C ILE A 108 -6.95 -21.78 7.28
N GLY A 109 -8.28 -21.70 7.18
CA GLY A 109 -9.02 -22.93 7.09
C GLY A 109 -8.92 -23.88 8.29
N GLY A 110 -8.50 -23.43 9.48
CA GLY A 110 -8.33 -24.31 10.62
C GLY A 110 -9.67 -24.97 10.99
N PRO A 111 -9.71 -26.05 11.76
CA PRO A 111 -10.95 -26.77 12.09
C PRO A 111 -12.12 -25.91 12.63
N GLY A 112 -11.84 -24.69 13.12
CA GLY A 112 -12.82 -23.67 13.55
C GLY A 112 -13.19 -22.57 12.54
N SER A 113 -12.62 -22.56 11.33
CA SER A 113 -12.94 -21.56 10.29
C SER A 113 -14.14 -21.95 9.41
N ARG A 114 -14.90 -22.98 9.82
CA ARG A 114 -16.16 -23.32 9.16
C ARG A 114 -17.15 -22.18 9.41
N PRO A 115 -17.91 -21.73 8.39
CA PRO A 115 -18.96 -20.75 8.61
C PRO A 115 -19.88 -21.24 9.72
N LEU A 116 -20.12 -20.39 10.72
CA LEU A 116 -21.12 -20.66 11.75
C LEU A 116 -22.45 -20.85 11.03
N ARG A 117 -23.09 -22.02 11.19
CA ARG A 117 -24.47 -22.17 10.73
C ARG A 117 -25.35 -21.30 11.60
N VAL A 118 -25.85 -20.22 11.03
CA VAL A 118 -26.95 -19.45 11.63
C VAL A 118 -28.20 -20.34 11.60
N PRO A 119 -28.86 -20.62 12.74
CA PRO A 119 -30.11 -21.37 12.75
C PRO A 119 -31.15 -20.62 11.89
N GLY A 120 -31.61 -21.25 10.81
CA GLY A 120 -32.62 -20.70 9.90
C GLY A 120 -32.11 -20.19 8.54
N ALA A 121 -30.80 -20.16 8.28
CA ALA A 121 -30.30 -19.85 6.94
C ALA A 121 -30.55 -21.04 5.99
N PRO A 122 -31.24 -20.86 4.85
CA PRO A 122 -31.48 -21.95 3.90
C PRO A 122 -30.15 -22.38 3.29
N SER A 123 -29.88 -23.69 3.29
CA SER A 123 -28.75 -24.25 2.54
C SER A 123 -29.03 -24.05 1.04
N ARG A 124 -28.16 -23.31 0.34
CA ARG A 124 -28.18 -23.27 -1.12
C ARG A 124 -27.61 -24.60 -1.62
N SER A 125 -28.48 -25.43 -2.18
CA SER A 125 -28.12 -26.59 -3.01
C SER A 125 -27.64 -26.15 -4.39
#